data_AF-A0A2U0S223-F1
#
_entry.id   AF-A0A2U0S223-F1
#
_cell.length_a   1.000
_cell.length_b   1.000
_cell.length_c   1.000
_cell.angle_alpha   90.00
_cell.angle_beta   90.00
_cell.angle_gamma   90.00
#
_symmetry.space_group_name_H-M   'P 1'
#
loop_
_entity.id
_entity.type
_entity.pdbx_description
1 polymer ?
#
loop_
_entity_poly.entity_id
_entity_poly.type
_entity_poly.pdbx_seq_one_letter_code
_entity_poly.pdbx_strand_id
1 'polypeptide(L)'
;MPSYENVLLKETNTEKCSISIIAKFEETCPVKYIIRVTAPNGCKADYGCKLECLKKLGELLGALHSFSETELYIEDTAKLKKVLTSKNLKNFADILKSTKIRDTEKT
;
A
#
# COMPACT_ATOMS: atom_id res chain seq x y z
N MET A 1 11.95 14.92 -26.25
CA MET A 1 10.57 15.30 -25.90
C MET A 1 10.53 15.67 -24.42
N PRO A 2 9.86 16.76 -24.03
CA PRO A 2 9.70 17.08 -22.62
C PRO A 2 8.90 15.98 -21.93
N SER A 3 9.36 15.55 -20.76
CA SER A 3 8.62 14.63 -19.89
C SER A 3 8.11 15.42 -18.70
N TYR A 4 6.82 15.30 -18.41
CA TYR A 4 6.17 15.98 -17.30
C TYR A 4 5.88 14.97 -16.19
N GLU A 5 6.07 15.40 -14.95
CA GLU A 5 5.76 14.62 -13.75
C GLU A 5 4.81 15.41 -12.86
N ASN A 6 3.75 14.76 -12.41
CA ASN A 6 2.86 15.28 -11.38
C ASN A 6 2.88 14.34 -10.17
N VAL A 7 3.16 14.89 -8.99
CA VAL A 7 3.12 14.13 -7.73
C VAL A 7 1.68 14.04 -7.27
N LEU A 8 1.11 12.85 -7.31
CA LEU A 8 -0.28 12.58 -6.90
C LEU A 8 -0.41 12.44 -5.38
N LEU A 9 0.60 11.84 -4.76
CA LEU A 9 0.67 11.62 -3.31
C LEU A 9 2.14 11.65 -2.89
N LYS A 10 2.43 12.20 -1.71
CA LYS A 10 3.74 12.10 -1.07
C LYS A 10 3.55 11.97 0.43
N GLU A 11 4.08 10.87 0.97
CA GLU A 11 4.17 10.65 2.40
C GLU A 11 5.64 10.65 2.81
N THR A 12 5.93 11.28 3.95
CA THR A 12 7.29 11.37 4.50
C THR A 12 7.27 10.90 5.94
N ASN A 13 8.13 9.95 6.29
CA ASN A 13 8.23 9.46 7.64
C ASN A 13 9.11 10.37 8.52
N THR A 14 9.18 10.07 9.81
CA THR A 14 9.98 10.78 10.81
C THR A 14 11.49 10.76 10.49
N GLU A 15 11.97 9.76 9.75
CA GLU A 15 13.36 9.62 9.32
C GLU A 15 13.67 10.37 8.02
N LYS A 16 12.73 11.18 7.50
CA LYS A 16 12.83 11.93 6.23
C LYS A 16 12.94 11.06 4.98
N CYS A 17 12.64 9.77 5.08
CA CYS A 17 12.35 8.94 3.92
C CYS A 17 10.97 9.32 3.37
N SER A 18 10.83 9.41 2.05
CA SER A 18 9.52 9.64 1.44
C SER A 18 9.17 8.64 0.36
N ILE A 19 7.89 8.31 0.26
CA ILE A 19 7.29 7.58 -0.84
C ILE A 19 6.38 8.54 -1.58
N SER A 20 6.44 8.53 -2.91
CA SER A 20 5.56 9.33 -3.76
C SER A 20 4.95 8.50 -4.88
N ILE A 21 3.69 8.76 -5.18
CA ILE A 21 3.03 8.26 -6.39
C ILE A 21 3.06 9.39 -7.41
N ILE A 22 3.61 9.12 -8.59
CA ILE A 22 3.84 10.12 -9.62
C ILE A 22 3.16 9.68 -10.91
N ALA A 23 2.39 10.56 -11.52
CA ALA A 23 1.93 10.42 -12.89
C ALA A 23 2.96 11.08 -13.81
N LYS A 24 3.60 10.28 -14.66
CA LYS A 24 4.53 10.72 -15.70
C LYS A 24 3.85 10.66 -17.05
N PHE A 25 3.92 11.73 -17.82
CA PHE A 25 3.35 11.79 -19.15
C PHE A 25 4.29 12.52 -20.13
N GLU A 26 4.26 12.05 -21.37
CA GLU A 26 5.04 12.54 -22.50
C GLU A 26 4.04 12.77 -23.65
N GLU A 27 4.29 13.74 -24.51
CA GLU A 27 3.45 13.96 -25.70
C GLU A 27 3.32 12.64 -26.49
N THR A 28 2.09 12.31 -26.92
CA THR A 28 1.74 11.10 -27.69
C THR A 28 1.94 9.74 -26.99
N CYS A 29 2.31 9.72 -25.70
CA CYS A 29 2.47 8.49 -24.91
C CYS A 29 1.38 8.36 -23.83
N PRO A 30 0.91 7.14 -23.53
CA PRO A 30 0.04 6.90 -22.37
C PRO A 30 0.72 7.31 -21.06
N VAL A 31 -0.09 7.75 -20.09
CA VAL A 31 0.38 8.07 -18.74
C VAL A 31 1.03 6.84 -18.11
N LYS A 32 2.24 7.02 -17.57
CA LYS A 32 2.98 6.03 -16.78
C LYS A 32 2.89 6.42 -15.32
N TYR A 33 2.70 5.44 -14.44
CA TYR A 33 2.73 5.68 -13.01
C TYR A 33 4.05 5.20 -12.41
N ILE A 34 4.59 5.97 -11.48
CA ILE A 34 5.86 5.70 -10.80
C ILE A 34 5.61 5.72 -9.30
N ILE A 35 6.14 4.70 -8.61
CA ILE A 35 6.38 4.78 -7.17
C ILE A 35 7.82 5.23 -7.00
N ARG A 36 8.01 6.41 -6.41
CA ARG A 36 9.33 6.98 -6.13
C ARG A 36 9.63 6.87 -4.64
N VAL A 37 10.71 6.19 -4.30
CA VAL A 37 11.27 6.16 -2.94
C VAL A 37 12.41 7.17 -2.89
N THR A 38 12.35 8.12 -1.97
CA THR A 38 13.42 9.09 -1.75
C THR A 38 14.02 8.87 -0.37
N ALA A 39 15.30 8.55 -0.33
CA ALA A 39 16.08 8.39 0.89
C ALA A 39 16.35 9.77 1.55
N PRO A 40 16.77 9.81 2.83
CA PRO A 40 16.96 11.07 3.56
C PRO A 40 18.04 11.97 2.95
N ASN A 41 19.02 11.37 2.27
CA ASN A 41 20.07 12.06 1.53
C ASN A 41 19.61 12.58 0.15
N GLY A 42 18.33 12.43 -0.19
CA GLY A 42 17.75 12.85 -1.47
C GLY A 42 17.93 11.85 -2.61
N CYS A 43 18.60 10.72 -2.41
CA CYS A 43 18.70 9.67 -3.43
C CYS A 43 17.31 9.12 -3.77
N LYS A 44 17.02 8.97 -5.06
CA LYS A 44 15.71 8.53 -5.57
C LYS A 44 15.82 7.18 -6.25
N ALA A 45 14.85 6.31 -6.01
CA ALA A 45 14.63 5.08 -6.75
C ALA A 45 13.21 5.10 -7.33
N ASP A 46 13.13 4.98 -8.65
CA ASP A 46 11.88 5.04 -9.41
C ASP A 46 11.46 3.66 -9.88
N TYR A 47 10.27 3.26 -9.48
CA TYR A 47 9.66 1.99 -9.89
C TYR A 47 8.48 2.29 -10.81
N GLY A 48 8.69 2.09 -12.11
CA GLY A 48 7.62 2.17 -13.10
C GLY A 48 6.63 1.03 -12.90
N CYS A 49 5.35 1.35 -12.72
CA CYS A 49 4.30 0.38 -12.47
C CYS A 49 3.16 0.53 -13.48
N LYS A 50 2.61 -0.61 -13.93
CA LYS A 50 1.29 -0.63 -14.58
C LYS A 50 0.21 -0.39 -13.54
N LEU A 51 -0.94 0.14 -13.96
CA LEU A 51 -2.09 0.38 -13.07
C LEU A 51 -2.51 -0.88 -12.28
N GLU A 52 -2.45 -2.05 -12.92
CA GLU A 52 -2.73 -3.34 -12.28
C GLU A 52 -1.79 -3.66 -11.11
N CYS A 53 -0.53 -3.23 -11.18
CA CYS A 53 0.42 -3.41 -10.08
C CYS A 53 0.03 -2.53 -8.88
N LEU A 54 -0.37 -1.28 -9.13
CA LEU A 54 -0.86 -0.36 -8.10
C LEU A 54 -2.13 -0.89 -7.43
N LYS A 55 -3.04 -1.48 -8.21
CA LYS A 55 -4.24 -2.14 -7.67
C LYS A 55 -3.88 -3.25 -6.68
N LYS A 56 -3.00 -4.17 -7.09
CA LYS A 56 -2.55 -5.28 -6.22
C LYS A 56 -1.83 -4.80 -4.96
N LEU A 57 -1.06 -3.72 -5.06
CA LEU A 57 -0.41 -3.08 -3.93
C LEU A 57 -1.44 -2.45 -2.98
N GLY A 58 -2.40 -1.70 -3.52
CA GLY A 58 -3.48 -1.07 -2.75
C GLY A 58 -4.32 -2.10 -1.98
N GLU A 59 -4.66 -3.23 -2.61
CA GLU A 59 -5.34 -4.34 -1.92
C GLU A 59 -4.54 -4.89 -0.74
N LEU A 60 -3.22 -5.06 -0.90
CA LEU A 60 -2.35 -5.54 0.18
C LEU A 60 -2.22 -4.49 1.30
N LEU A 61 -2.07 -3.21 0.95
CA LEU A 61 -2.02 -2.12 1.92
C LEU A 61 -3.34 -2.02 2.71
N GLY A 62 -4.48 -2.16 2.04
CA GLY A 62 -5.78 -2.23 2.71
C GLY A 62 -5.88 -3.43 3.66
N ALA A 63 -5.38 -4.60 3.24
CA ALA A 63 -5.35 -5.77 4.11
C ALA A 63 -4.43 -5.60 5.33
N LEU A 64 -3.26 -4.97 5.14
CA LEU A 64 -2.34 -4.62 6.22
C LEU A 64 -2.97 -3.62 7.20
N HIS A 65 -3.67 -2.61 6.70
CA HIS A 65 -4.38 -1.65 7.53
C HIS A 65 -5.41 -2.35 8.42
N SER A 66 -6.30 -3.17 7.84
CA SER A 66 -7.29 -3.94 8.61
C SER A 66 -6.64 -4.88 9.62
N PHE A 67 -5.52 -5.50 9.27
CA PHE A 67 -4.74 -6.32 10.21
C PHE A 67 -4.16 -5.48 11.36
N SER A 68 -3.62 -4.29 11.07
CA SER A 68 -3.03 -3.41 12.10
C SER A 68 -4.05 -2.83 13.09
N GLU A 69 -5.31 -2.71 12.69
CA GLU A 69 -6.42 -2.32 13.58
C GLU A 69 -6.84 -3.47 14.52
N THR A 70 -6.40 -4.70 14.25
CA THR A 70 -6.72 -5.86 15.09
C THR A 70 -5.73 -5.94 16.23
N GLU A 71 -6.20 -5.82 17.47
CA GLU A 71 -5.38 -6.08 18.65
C GLU A 71 -5.01 -7.57 18.70
N LEU A 72 -3.73 -7.88 18.48
CA LEU A 72 -3.21 -9.24 18.54
C LEU A 72 -2.20 -9.35 19.68
N TYR A 73 -2.48 -10.25 20.61
CA TYR A 73 -1.52 -10.66 21.65
C TYR A 73 -0.65 -11.79 21.09
N ILE A 74 0.64 -11.50 20.90
CA ILE A 74 1.55 -12.42 20.24
C ILE A 74 2.27 -13.26 21.31
N GLU A 75 1.91 -14.54 21.39
CA GLU A 75 2.60 -15.50 22.26
C GLU A 75 3.82 -16.15 21.59
N ASP A 76 3.77 -16.34 20.26
CA ASP A 76 4.82 -17.00 19.48
C ASP A 76 5.10 -16.23 18.18
N THR A 77 6.21 -15.49 18.19
CA THR A 77 6.66 -14.67 17.05
C THR A 77 7.08 -15.50 15.84
N ALA A 78 7.56 -16.74 16.04
CA ALA A 78 7.94 -17.63 14.94
C ALA A 78 6.72 -18.13 14.17
N LYS A 79 5.64 -18.46 14.90
CA LYS A 79 4.34 -18.75 14.27
C LYS A 79 3.76 -17.53 13.58
N LEU A 80 3.81 -16.36 14.21
CA LEU A 80 3.34 -15.11 13.60
C LEU A 80 4.01 -14.86 12.25
N LYS A 81 5.33 -15.00 12.17
CA LYS A 81 6.08 -14.82 10.92
C LYS A 81 5.65 -15.80 9.82
N LYS A 82 5.27 -17.04 10.17
CA LYS A 82 4.77 -18.02 9.20
C LYS A 82 3.38 -17.66 8.67
N VAL A 83 2.54 -17.03 9.49
CA VAL A 83 1.18 -16.67 9.09
C VAL A 83 1.09 -15.27 8.45
N LEU A 84 2.03 -14.36 8.72
CA LEU A 84 2.12 -13.03 8.11
C LEU A 84 2.61 -13.09 6.65
N THR A 85 1.78 -13.65 5.78
CA THR A 85 1.99 -13.65 4.33
C THR A 85 0.96 -12.76 3.65
N SER A 86 1.28 -12.25 2.46
CA SER A 86 0.35 -11.42 1.68
C SER A 86 -0.99 -12.13 1.44
N LYS A 87 -0.97 -13.44 1.18
CA LYS A 87 -2.17 -14.26 0.99
C LYS A 87 -3.02 -14.32 2.27
N ASN A 88 -2.40 -14.60 3.40
CA ASN A 88 -3.13 -14.73 4.66
C ASN A 88 -3.68 -13.39 5.15
N LEU A 89 -2.94 -12.30 4.96
CA LEU A 89 -3.41 -10.94 5.26
C LEU A 89 -4.65 -10.58 4.41
N LYS A 90 -4.62 -10.86 3.10
CA LYS A 90 -5.79 -10.64 2.23
C LYS A 90 -6.99 -11.48 2.68
N ASN A 91 -6.78 -12.78 2.93
CA ASN A 91 -7.84 -13.66 3.43
C ASN A 91 -8.44 -13.14 4.75
N PHE A 92 -7.60 -12.69 5.68
CA PHE A 92 -8.04 -12.12 6.95
C PHE A 92 -8.89 -10.86 6.74
N ALA A 93 -8.43 -9.94 5.90
CA ALA A 93 -9.18 -8.72 5.58
C ALA A 93 -10.53 -9.03 4.91
N ASP A 94 -10.60 -10.04 4.05
CA ASP A 94 -11.85 -10.47 3.42
C ASP A 94 -12.82 -11.11 4.43
N ILE A 95 -12.31 -11.88 5.39
CA ILE A 95 -13.10 -12.39 6.52
C ILE A 95 -13.67 -11.21 7.32
N LEU A 96 -12.85 -10.22 7.69
CA LEU A 96 -13.30 -9.04 8.44
C LEU A 96 -14.38 -8.24 7.70
N LYS A 97 -14.24 -8.06 6.38
CA LYS A 97 -15.27 -7.41 5.56
C LYS A 97 -16.58 -8.22 5.54
N SER A 98 -16.48 -9.54 5.56
CA SER A 98 -17.63 -10.45 5.56
C SER A 98 -18.30 -10.58 6.93
N THR A 99 -17.58 -10.28 8.03
CA THR A 99 -18.10 -10.31 9.40
C THR A 99 -18.62 -8.97 9.90
N LYS A 100 -18.33 -7.84 9.22
CA LYS A 100 -18.94 -6.51 9.48
C LYS A 100 -20.45 -6.43 9.18
N ILE A 101 -21.18 -7.55 9.16
CA ILE A 101 -22.63 -7.61 9.11
C ILE A 101 -23.12 -8.22 10.43
N ARG A 102 -23.30 -7.35 11.43
CA ARG A 102 -24.33 -7.37 12.48
C ARG A 102 -24.03 -6.18 13.40
N ASP A 103 -24.23 -4.97 12.88
CA ASP A 103 -24.84 -3.97 13.75
C ASP A 103 -26.23 -4.53 14.04
N THR A 104 -26.35 -5.18 15.19
CA THR A 104 -27.64 -5.53 15.76
C THR A 104 -28.45 -4.25 15.82
N GLU A 105 -29.49 -4.19 15.00
CA GLU A 105 -30.76 -3.61 15.39
C GLU A 105 -31.06 -4.14 16.80
N LYS A 106 -30.77 -3.33 17.80
CA LYS A 106 -31.35 -3.46 19.13
C LYS A 106 -32.09 -2.15 19.36
N THR A 107 -33.38 -2.23 19.02
CA THR A 107 -34.55 -1.71 19.76
C THR A 107 -34.41 -0.36 20.45
#